data_AF-Q7NEZ8-F1
#
_entry.id   AF-Q7NEZ8-F1
#
_cell.length_a   1.000
_cell.length_b   1.000
_cell.length_c   1.000
_cell.angle_alpha   90.00
_cell.angle_beta   90.00
_cell.angle_gamma   90.00
#
_symmetry.space_group_name_H-M   'P 1'
#
loop_
_entity.id
_entity.type
_entity.pdbx_description
1 polymer ?
#
loop_
_entity_poly.entity_id
_entity_poly.type
_entity_poly.pdbx_seq_one_letter_code
_entity_poly.pdbx_strand_id
1 'polypeptide(L)'
;MEWAWGVAIGVGAALAQVQPEAACGGLPIETYTAARGESAASIARARALKLETVLGANPAIQKRPVRNGDALVILPRDGILYRPEPGEGFPEVAARFRVRGEVLFELNGCRMGERLFVPGVLWKPPAAPMPDSPPPAAAKGVPTLLQLPPPPALPPLPRRPPPKNKARSRVSMTVPWFARQHVKIWQTLYSTALTSIYG
;
A
#
# COMPACT_ATOMS: atom_id res chain seq x y z
N MET A 1 72.42 25.93 7.10
CA MET A 1 72.05 26.25 5.70
C MET A 1 70.95 25.26 5.31
N GLU A 2 69.79 25.26 5.98
CA GLU A 2 68.65 26.17 5.72
C GLU A 2 68.53 26.49 4.24
N TRP A 3 67.49 25.94 3.58
CA TRP A 3 66.41 26.69 2.90
C TRP A 3 65.18 25.77 2.84
N ALA A 4 64.17 26.07 3.64
CA ALA A 4 62.84 25.48 3.57
C ALA A 4 61.95 26.39 2.72
N TRP A 5 61.30 25.89 1.67
CA TRP A 5 60.07 26.47 1.12
C TRP A 5 59.26 25.39 0.39
N GLY A 6 57.96 25.29 0.71
CA GLY A 6 57.00 24.57 -0.13
C GLY A 6 55.87 23.86 0.60
N VAL A 7 55.08 24.59 1.39
CA VAL A 7 53.76 24.11 1.82
C VAL A 7 52.83 24.19 0.61
N ALA A 8 52.52 23.04 0.01
CA ALA A 8 51.43 22.95 -0.96
C ALA A 8 50.11 22.73 -0.20
N ILE A 9 49.38 23.82 0.05
CA ILE A 9 47.97 23.74 0.45
C ILE A 9 47.17 23.31 -0.79
N GLY A 10 47.02 22.00 -0.96
CA GLY A 10 46.06 21.45 -1.91
C GLY A 10 44.65 21.63 -1.35
N VAL A 11 43.99 22.75 -1.66
CA VAL A 11 42.53 22.85 -1.58
C VAL A 11 41.96 22.07 -2.76
N GLY A 12 42.09 20.74 -2.71
CA GLY A 12 41.32 19.84 -3.55
C GLY A 12 39.90 19.85 -3.02
N ALA A 13 39.03 20.68 -3.62
CA ALA A 13 37.60 20.54 -3.45
C ALA A 13 37.24 19.09 -3.76
N ALA A 14 36.96 18.31 -2.71
CA ALA A 14 36.37 17.00 -2.85
C ALA A 14 35.00 17.22 -3.49
N LEU A 15 34.93 17.05 -4.82
CA LEU A 15 33.68 16.77 -5.49
C LEU A 15 33.19 15.47 -4.86
N ALA A 16 32.34 15.60 -3.84
CA ALA A 16 31.58 14.52 -3.27
C ALA A 16 30.88 13.85 -4.45
N GLN A 17 31.42 12.70 -4.86
CA GLN A 17 30.84 11.86 -5.88
C GLN A 17 29.46 11.52 -5.34
N VAL A 18 28.39 12.08 -5.94
CA VAL A 18 27.03 11.66 -5.65
C VAL A 18 26.97 10.20 -6.07
N GLN A 19 27.04 9.29 -5.10
CA GLN A 19 26.90 7.86 -5.34
C GLN A 19 25.46 7.62 -5.81
N PRO A 20 25.21 7.21 -7.07
CA PRO A 20 23.86 6.98 -7.55
C PRO A 20 23.17 5.82 -6.81
N GLU A 21 23.93 4.90 -6.20
CA GLU A 21 23.36 3.85 -5.35
C GLU A 21 22.78 4.41 -4.04
N ALA A 22 23.25 5.57 -3.57
CA ALA A 22 22.66 6.26 -2.43
C ALA A 22 21.28 6.86 -2.76
N ALA A 23 20.96 7.06 -4.05
CA ALA A 23 19.63 7.52 -4.47
C ALA A 23 18.58 6.40 -4.35
N CYS A 24 19.01 5.14 -4.48
CA CYS A 24 18.18 3.95 -4.39
C CYS A 24 18.47 3.17 -3.10
N GLY A 25 18.23 3.80 -1.94
CA GLY A 25 18.55 3.21 -0.63
C GLY A 25 17.69 2.01 -0.22
N GLY A 26 16.57 1.74 -0.91
CA GLY A 26 15.59 0.71 -0.54
C GLY A 26 15.01 0.92 0.86
N LEU A 27 13.95 0.18 1.20
CA LEU A 27 13.55 0.09 2.60
C LEU A 27 14.28 -1.06 3.28
N PRO A 28 14.90 -0.82 4.44
CA PRO A 28 15.62 -1.88 5.15
C PRO A 28 14.64 -2.94 5.66
N ILE A 29 15.00 -4.20 5.47
CA ILE A 29 14.34 -5.34 6.09
C ILE A 29 15.16 -5.72 7.32
N GLU A 30 14.52 -5.68 8.49
CA GLU A 30 15.17 -5.97 9.77
C GLU A 30 15.09 -7.45 10.10
N THR A 31 16.14 -8.00 10.71
CA THR A 31 16.08 -9.30 11.40
C THR A 31 15.95 -9.04 12.89
N TYR A 32 14.86 -9.51 13.48
CA TYR A 32 14.53 -9.32 14.89
C TYR A 32 14.60 -10.65 15.64
N THR A 33 15.27 -10.68 16.79
CA THR A 33 15.29 -11.85 17.66
C THR A 33 14.17 -11.75 18.69
N ALA A 34 13.23 -12.69 18.65
CA ALA A 34 12.09 -12.72 19.56
C ALA A 34 12.53 -12.96 21.01
N ALA A 35 12.03 -12.13 21.92
CA ALA A 35 12.24 -12.28 23.35
C ALA A 35 11.26 -13.30 23.96
N ARG A 36 11.56 -13.72 25.20
CA ARG A 36 10.72 -14.63 25.95
C ARG A 36 9.33 -14.03 26.19
N GLY A 37 8.29 -14.80 25.85
CA GLY A 37 6.89 -14.43 26.09
C GLY A 37 6.27 -13.58 24.98
N GLU A 38 7.04 -13.24 23.93
CA GLU A 38 6.48 -12.55 22.78
C GLU A 38 5.64 -13.47 21.88
N SER A 39 4.73 -12.85 21.16
CA SER A 39 3.88 -13.47 20.17
C SER A 39 3.97 -12.68 18.85
N ALA A 40 3.59 -13.30 17.73
CA ALA A 40 3.52 -12.59 16.45
C ALA A 40 2.62 -11.34 16.55
N ALA A 41 1.52 -11.41 17.32
CA ALA A 41 0.60 -10.30 17.51
C ALA A 41 1.15 -9.19 18.41
N SER A 42 1.95 -9.49 19.44
CA SER A 42 2.61 -8.45 20.24
C SER A 42 3.71 -7.76 19.45
N ILE A 43 4.50 -8.51 18.68
CA ILE A 43 5.56 -7.98 17.83
C ILE A 43 4.96 -7.10 16.72
N ALA A 44 3.89 -7.56 16.06
CA ALA A 44 3.20 -6.77 15.04
C ALA A 44 2.71 -5.42 15.58
N ARG A 45 2.05 -5.42 16.75
CA ARG A 45 1.61 -4.19 17.42
C ARG A 45 2.79 -3.26 17.78
N ALA A 46 3.87 -3.80 18.31
CA ALA A 46 5.06 -3.02 18.68
C ALA A 46 5.72 -2.34 17.46
N ARG A 47 5.61 -2.96 16.28
CA ARG A 47 6.16 -2.43 15.02
C ARG A 47 5.14 -1.69 14.16
N ALA A 48 3.94 -1.45 14.66
CA ALA A 48 2.82 -0.87 13.91
C ALA A 48 2.53 -1.59 12.58
N LEU A 49 2.68 -2.92 12.58
CA LEU A 49 2.38 -3.80 11.46
C LEU A 49 1.12 -4.61 11.72
N LYS A 50 0.51 -5.09 10.64
CA LYS A 50 -0.53 -6.12 10.71
C LYS A 50 0.04 -7.49 11.04
N LEU A 51 -0.74 -8.30 11.75
CA LEU A 51 -0.38 -9.67 12.10
C LEU A 51 -0.09 -10.49 10.83
N GLU A 52 -0.91 -10.31 9.80
CA GLU A 52 -0.78 -10.97 8.51
C GLU A 52 0.56 -10.67 7.83
N THR A 53 1.06 -9.43 7.96
CA THR A 53 2.37 -9.04 7.42
C THR A 53 3.51 -9.78 8.14
N VAL A 54 3.46 -9.87 9.47
CA VAL A 54 4.47 -10.60 10.25
C VAL A 54 4.42 -12.10 9.95
N LEU A 55 3.23 -12.71 9.91
CA LEU A 55 3.08 -14.14 9.59
C LEU A 55 3.48 -14.44 8.13
N GLY A 56 3.14 -13.56 7.20
CA GLY A 56 3.46 -13.70 5.79
C GLY A 56 4.96 -13.67 5.50
N ALA A 57 5.70 -12.81 6.20
CA ALA A 57 7.16 -12.73 6.08
C ALA A 57 7.88 -13.91 6.76
N ASN A 58 7.21 -14.63 7.68
CA ASN A 58 7.83 -15.64 8.53
C ASN A 58 7.08 -16.99 8.48
N PRO A 59 7.32 -17.82 7.44
CA PRO A 59 6.66 -19.12 7.28
C PRO A 59 6.79 -20.06 8.48
N ALA A 60 7.92 -19.98 9.20
CA ALA A 60 8.22 -20.84 10.34
C ALA A 60 7.26 -20.65 11.54
N ILE A 61 6.60 -19.49 11.66
CA ILE A 61 5.68 -19.17 12.76
C ILE A 61 4.22 -19.09 12.31
N GLN A 62 3.90 -19.47 11.07
CA GLN A 62 2.52 -19.53 10.58
C GLN A 62 1.72 -20.68 11.22
N LYS A 63 2.41 -21.77 11.56
CA LYS A 63 1.80 -23.01 12.09
C LYS A 63 2.18 -23.30 13.54
N ARG A 64 2.95 -22.42 14.18
CA ARG A 64 3.38 -22.58 15.57
C ARG A 64 3.53 -21.23 16.26
N PRO A 65 3.46 -21.19 17.60
CA PRO A 65 3.80 -20.00 18.37
C PRO A 65 5.26 -19.56 18.16
N VAL A 66 5.49 -18.26 18.36
CA VAL A 66 6.84 -17.65 18.45
C VAL A 66 7.54 -18.18 19.70
N ARG A 67 8.83 -18.49 19.58
CA ARG A 67 9.70 -18.98 20.65
C ARG A 67 10.79 -17.96 20.93
N ASN A 68 11.29 -17.97 22.17
CA ASN A 68 12.45 -17.18 22.54
C ASN A 68 13.65 -17.55 21.64
N GLY A 69 14.32 -16.54 21.08
CA GLY A 69 15.46 -16.71 20.17
C GLY A 69 15.10 -16.93 18.70
N ASP A 70 13.80 -16.99 18.33
CA ASP A 70 13.41 -17.05 16.92
C ASP A 70 13.92 -15.80 16.18
N ALA A 71 14.61 -15.99 15.05
CA ALA A 71 14.98 -14.91 14.14
C ALA A 71 13.82 -14.65 13.17
N LEU A 72 13.19 -13.48 13.31
CA LEU A 72 12.03 -13.07 12.53
C LEU A 72 12.41 -11.95 11.57
N VAL A 73 11.94 -12.06 10.34
CA VAL A 73 12.00 -11.01 9.33
C VAL A 73 10.90 -9.99 9.62
N ILE A 74 11.28 -8.74 9.85
CA ILE A 74 10.35 -7.63 10.08
C ILE A 74 10.40 -6.70 8.88
N LEU A 75 9.25 -6.56 8.22
CA LEU A 75 9.09 -5.69 7.07
C LEU A 75 8.95 -4.22 7.49
N PRO A 76 9.39 -3.27 6.66
CA PRO A 76 9.39 -1.84 7.01
C PRO A 76 7.99 -1.23 7.13
N ARG A 77 6.97 -1.86 6.51
CA ARG A 77 5.55 -1.50 6.60
C ARG A 77 4.68 -2.68 6.14
N ASP A 78 3.36 -2.54 6.26
CA ASP A 78 2.40 -3.54 5.79
C ASP A 78 2.64 -3.94 4.32
N GLY A 79 2.84 -5.23 4.11
CA GLY A 79 3.16 -5.83 2.82
C GLY A 79 3.42 -7.32 2.91
N ILE A 80 4.00 -7.86 1.84
CA ILE A 80 4.49 -9.24 1.76
C ILE A 80 5.95 -9.27 1.29
N LEU A 81 6.62 -10.39 1.55
CA LEU A 81 7.90 -10.72 0.97
C LEU A 81 7.67 -11.74 -0.15
N TYR A 82 7.84 -11.32 -1.39
CA TYR A 82 7.54 -12.11 -2.59
C TYR A 82 8.84 -12.61 -3.25
N ARG A 83 8.83 -13.84 -3.76
CA ARG A 83 9.95 -14.41 -4.54
C ARG A 83 9.56 -14.38 -6.01
N PRO A 84 10.23 -13.58 -6.85
CA PRO A 84 9.96 -13.54 -8.29
C PRO A 84 10.17 -14.89 -8.95
N GLU A 85 9.34 -15.18 -9.96
CA GLU A 85 9.51 -16.34 -10.83
C GLU A 85 10.71 -16.12 -11.79
N PRO A 86 11.34 -17.20 -12.30
CA PRO A 86 12.43 -17.05 -13.26
C PRO A 86 11.99 -16.23 -14.49
N GLY A 87 12.69 -15.12 -14.74
CA GLY A 87 12.37 -14.20 -15.84
C GLY A 87 11.33 -13.13 -15.52
N GLU A 88 10.74 -13.13 -14.32
CA GLU A 88 9.79 -12.10 -13.88
C GLU A 88 10.53 -10.79 -13.53
N GLY A 89 10.08 -9.67 -14.11
CA GLY A 89 10.60 -8.33 -13.89
C GLY A 89 9.73 -7.50 -12.93
N PHE A 90 10.19 -6.29 -12.61
CA PHE A 90 9.38 -5.34 -11.84
C PHE A 90 8.01 -5.02 -12.47
N PRO A 91 7.88 -4.84 -13.80
CA PRO A 91 6.58 -4.60 -14.44
C PRO A 91 5.58 -5.73 -14.19
N GLU A 92 6.01 -6.98 -14.31
CA GLU A 92 5.17 -8.17 -14.12
C GLU A 92 4.72 -8.30 -12.66
N VAL A 93 5.65 -8.15 -11.72
CA VAL A 93 5.34 -8.18 -10.27
C VAL A 93 4.39 -7.03 -9.91
N ALA A 94 4.64 -5.83 -10.43
CA ALA A 94 3.81 -4.65 -10.18
C ALA A 94 2.38 -4.85 -10.68
N ALA A 95 2.22 -5.38 -11.90
CA ALA A 95 0.92 -5.71 -12.47
C ALA A 95 0.19 -6.79 -11.65
N ARG A 96 0.89 -7.85 -11.25
CA ARG A 96 0.35 -8.97 -10.45
C ARG A 96 -0.25 -8.49 -9.12
N PHE A 97 0.48 -7.62 -8.42
CA PHE A 97 0.08 -7.13 -7.11
C PHE A 97 -0.65 -5.79 -7.13
N ARG A 98 -0.89 -5.22 -8.32
CA ARG A 98 -1.55 -3.92 -8.52
C ARG A 98 -0.87 -2.80 -7.75
N VAL A 99 0.47 -2.81 -7.74
CA VAL A 99 1.31 -1.76 -7.17
C VAL A 99 1.95 -0.95 -8.30
N ARG A 100 2.41 0.26 -8.01
CA ARG A 100 3.14 1.06 -9.00
C ARG A 100 4.54 0.51 -9.19
N GLY A 101 4.96 0.33 -10.45
CA GLY A 101 6.26 -0.25 -10.80
C GLY A 101 7.43 0.58 -10.29
N GLU A 102 7.35 1.91 -10.40
CA GLU A 102 8.41 2.82 -9.95
C GLU A 102 8.62 2.71 -8.44
N VAL A 103 7.52 2.73 -7.68
CA VAL A 103 7.54 2.58 -6.22
C VAL A 103 8.09 1.21 -5.83
N LEU A 104 7.66 0.15 -6.50
CA LEU A 104 8.16 -1.20 -6.22
C LEU A 104 9.68 -1.29 -6.47
N PHE A 105 10.17 -0.68 -7.55
CA PHE A 105 11.58 -0.62 -7.90
C PHE A 105 12.41 0.15 -6.85
N GLU A 106 11.98 1.35 -6.47
CA GLU A 106 12.66 2.21 -5.49
C GLU A 106 12.73 1.56 -4.10
N LEU A 107 11.61 1.01 -3.62
CA LEU A 107 11.54 0.37 -2.29
C LEU A 107 12.44 -0.86 -2.17
N ASN A 108 12.79 -1.50 -3.30
CA ASN A 108 13.68 -2.66 -3.33
C ASN A 108 15.12 -2.28 -3.71
N GLY A 109 15.49 -1.00 -3.58
CA GLY A 109 16.85 -0.55 -3.82
C GLY A 109 17.28 -0.72 -5.27
N CYS A 110 16.34 -0.55 -6.20
CA CYS A 110 16.57 -0.51 -7.65
C CYS A 110 17.22 -1.78 -8.22
N ARG A 111 17.07 -2.92 -7.54
CA ARG A 111 17.66 -4.20 -7.93
C ARG A 111 16.64 -5.32 -7.86
N MET A 112 16.71 -6.24 -8.82
CA MET A 112 15.95 -7.49 -8.75
C MET A 112 16.67 -8.43 -7.78
N GLY A 113 16.09 -8.64 -6.60
CA GLY A 113 16.59 -9.57 -5.59
C GLY A 113 15.86 -10.90 -5.61
N GLU A 114 16.37 -11.87 -4.85
CA GLU A 114 15.67 -13.16 -4.64
C GLU A 114 14.31 -12.98 -3.98
N ARG A 115 14.16 -11.94 -3.17
CA ARG A 115 12.95 -11.59 -2.45
C ARG A 115 12.71 -10.09 -2.56
N LEU A 116 11.51 -9.72 -2.96
CA LEU A 116 11.05 -8.35 -3.09
C LEU A 116 10.04 -8.03 -2.00
N PHE A 117 10.19 -6.87 -1.38
CA PHE A 117 9.15 -6.29 -0.55
C PHE A 117 8.06 -5.67 -1.43
N VAL A 118 6.82 -6.15 -1.29
CA VAL A 118 5.65 -5.64 -2.00
C VAL A 118 4.71 -4.96 -0.99
N PRO A 119 4.56 -3.62 -1.03
CA PRO A 119 3.76 -2.90 -0.05
C PRO A 119 2.25 -3.03 -0.31
N GLY A 120 1.44 -2.89 0.74
CA GLY A 120 -0.01 -2.75 0.64
C GLY A 120 -0.78 -4.04 0.34
N VAL A 121 -0.08 -5.15 0.13
CA VAL A 121 -0.66 -6.49 0.00
C VAL A 121 -0.57 -7.21 1.34
N LEU A 122 -1.65 -7.88 1.75
CA LEU A 122 -1.63 -8.72 2.95
C LEU A 122 -1.54 -10.18 2.56
N TRP A 123 -0.67 -10.88 3.27
CA TRP A 123 -0.62 -12.34 3.21
C TRP A 123 -1.96 -12.92 3.67
N LYS A 124 -2.36 -14.01 3.02
CA LYS A 124 -3.53 -14.79 3.41
C LYS A 124 -3.08 -16.22 3.66
N PRO A 125 -3.56 -16.86 4.74
CA PRO A 125 -3.31 -18.27 4.93
C PRO A 125 -3.91 -19.06 3.75
N PRO A 126 -3.24 -20.14 3.31
CA PRO A 126 -3.86 -21.05 2.35
C PRO A 126 -5.19 -21.55 2.91
N ALA A 127 -6.20 -21.64 2.06
CA ALA A 127 -7.50 -22.18 2.44
C ALA A 127 -7.29 -23.57 3.07
N ALA A 128 -7.92 -23.82 4.21
CA ALA A 128 -7.97 -25.17 4.74
C ALA A 128 -8.58 -26.08 3.64
N PRO A 129 -8.03 -27.28 3.41
CA PRO A 129 -8.73 -28.25 2.59
C PRO A 129 -10.13 -28.41 3.20
N MET A 130 -11.16 -28.18 2.39
CA MET A 130 -12.52 -28.49 2.82
C MET A 130 -12.48 -29.97 3.24
N PRO A 131 -13.02 -30.34 4.41
CA PRO A 131 -13.23 -31.75 4.68
C PRO A 131 -14.07 -32.29 3.53
N ASP A 132 -13.56 -33.30 2.81
CA ASP A 132 -14.36 -34.05 1.86
C ASP A 132 -15.64 -34.43 2.60
N SER A 133 -16.79 -33.91 2.16
CA SER A 133 -18.06 -34.28 2.76
C SER A 133 -18.08 -35.81 2.82
N PRO A 134 -18.27 -36.44 3.99
CA PRO A 134 -18.41 -37.88 4.04
C PRO A 134 -19.52 -38.27 3.05
N PRO A 135 -19.34 -39.34 2.24
CA PRO A 135 -20.39 -39.80 1.35
C PRO A 135 -21.68 -39.93 2.17
N PRO A 136 -22.85 -39.50 1.65
CA PRO A 136 -24.06 -39.46 2.43
C PRO A 136 -24.34 -40.85 2.99
N ALA A 137 -24.04 -41.03 4.27
CA ALA A 137 -24.47 -42.18 5.02
C ALA A 137 -25.99 -42.11 4.98
N ALA A 138 -26.60 -43.09 4.33
CA ALA A 138 -28.04 -43.24 4.25
C ALA A 138 -28.63 -43.03 5.64
N ALA A 139 -29.29 -41.88 5.82
CA ALA A 139 -29.93 -41.51 7.06
C ALA A 139 -31.05 -42.50 7.34
N LYS A 140 -30.77 -43.51 8.16
CA LYS A 140 -31.84 -44.26 8.82
C LYS A 140 -32.51 -43.32 9.81
N GLY A 141 -33.68 -42.84 9.40
CA GLY A 141 -34.80 -42.40 10.24
C GLY A 141 -34.48 -41.48 11.41
N VAL A 142 -34.65 -40.17 11.22
CA VAL A 142 -34.99 -39.26 12.32
C VAL A 142 -36.51 -39.10 12.32
N PRO A 143 -37.22 -39.35 13.44
CA PRO A 143 -38.65 -39.07 13.51
C PRO A 143 -38.84 -37.56 13.45
N THR A 144 -39.59 -37.09 12.44
CA THR A 144 -40.06 -35.71 12.31
C THR A 144 -40.90 -35.34 13.52
N LEU A 145 -40.31 -34.64 14.47
CA LEU A 145 -41.01 -33.96 15.55
C LEU A 145 -40.67 -32.47 15.45
N LEU A 146 -41.73 -31.68 15.25
CA LEU A 146 -41.78 -30.21 15.15
C LEU A 146 -41.55 -29.62 13.76
N GLN A 147 -42.43 -29.98 12.81
CA GLN A 147 -42.73 -29.07 11.71
C GLN A 147 -43.62 -27.94 12.26
N LEU A 148 -43.01 -26.80 12.60
CA LEU A 148 -43.77 -25.61 12.99
C LEU A 148 -44.64 -25.15 11.79
N PRO A 149 -45.89 -24.74 12.02
CA PRO A 149 -46.73 -24.19 10.96
C PRO A 149 -46.09 -22.91 10.39
N PRO A 150 -46.26 -22.64 9.08
CA PRO A 150 -45.76 -21.42 8.47
C PRO A 150 -46.37 -20.19 9.16
N PRO A 151 -45.59 -19.12 9.38
CA PRO A 151 -46.11 -17.90 9.99
C PRO A 151 -47.21 -17.29 9.11
N PRO A 152 -48.24 -16.66 9.71
CA PRO A 152 -49.29 -16.00 8.95
C PRO A 152 -48.72 -14.90 8.07
N ALA A 153 -49.25 -14.78 6.85
CA ALA A 153 -48.84 -13.74 5.91
C ALA A 153 -49.05 -12.35 6.50
N LEU A 154 -47.99 -11.54 6.53
CA LEU A 154 -48.08 -10.14 6.95
C LEU A 154 -48.97 -9.35 5.98
N PRO A 155 -49.78 -8.41 6.47
CA PRO A 155 -50.55 -7.52 5.60
C PRO A 155 -49.61 -6.66 4.73
N PRO A 156 -50.04 -6.28 3.51
CA PRO A 156 -49.22 -5.48 2.61
C PRO A 156 -48.91 -4.11 3.23
N LEU A 157 -47.66 -3.68 3.15
CA LEU A 157 -47.23 -2.37 3.62
C LEU A 157 -47.98 -1.26 2.86
N PRO A 158 -48.39 -0.17 3.53
CA PRO A 158 -49.01 0.96 2.87
C PRO A 158 -48.04 1.58 1.86
N ARG A 159 -48.54 1.87 0.66
CA ARG A 159 -47.75 2.50 -0.41
C ARG A 159 -47.26 3.86 0.09
N ARG A 160 -45.93 4.06 0.09
CA ARG A 160 -45.33 5.35 0.43
C ARG A 160 -45.85 6.40 -0.57
N PRO A 161 -46.33 7.57 -0.11
CA PRO A 161 -46.76 8.63 -1.02
C PRO A 161 -45.59 9.11 -1.89
N PRO A 162 -45.84 9.52 -3.14
CA PRO A 162 -44.80 10.02 -4.02
C PRO A 162 -44.13 11.26 -3.41
N PRO A 163 -42.81 11.42 -3.59
CA PRO A 163 -42.12 12.61 -3.11
C PRO A 163 -42.70 13.85 -3.79
N LYS A 164 -43.14 14.83 -3.00
CA LYS A 164 -43.59 16.13 -3.51
C LYS A 164 -42.39 16.83 -4.14
N ASN A 165 -42.38 16.90 -5.47
CA ASN A 165 -41.40 17.66 -6.22
C ASN A 165 -41.63 19.15 -5.93
N LYS A 166 -40.84 19.75 -5.03
CA LYS A 166 -40.80 21.21 -4.93
C LYS A 166 -40.21 21.69 -6.26
N ALA A 167 -41.02 22.42 -7.03
CA ALA A 167 -40.57 23.07 -8.24
C ALA A 167 -39.24 23.77 -7.97
N ARG A 168 -38.18 23.33 -8.67
CA ARG A 168 -36.92 24.05 -8.70
C ARG A 168 -37.23 25.44 -9.25
N SER A 169 -37.30 26.44 -8.39
CA SER A 169 -37.23 27.83 -8.80
C SER A 169 -35.98 27.96 -9.66
N ARG A 170 -36.19 28.26 -10.93
CA ARG A 170 -35.15 28.58 -11.89
C ARG A 170 -34.49 29.86 -11.37
N VAL A 171 -33.42 29.72 -10.60
CA VAL A 171 -32.56 30.86 -10.27
C VAL A 171 -31.94 31.26 -11.61
N SER A 172 -32.55 32.28 -12.22
CA SER A 172 -31.97 32.98 -13.35
C SER A 172 -30.67 33.58 -12.82
N MET A 173 -29.54 32.94 -13.10
CA MET A 173 -28.22 33.51 -12.85
C MET A 173 -28.04 34.65 -13.84
N THR A 174 -28.58 35.82 -13.50
CA THR A 174 -28.17 37.07 -14.12
C THR A 174 -26.74 37.33 -13.67
N VAL A 175 -25.78 37.07 -14.55
CA VAL A 175 -24.37 37.44 -14.33
C VAL A 175 -24.33 38.96 -14.18
N PRO A 176 -23.79 39.52 -13.07
CA PRO A 176 -23.65 40.97 -12.92
C PRO A 176 -22.80 41.53 -14.06
N TRP A 177 -23.23 42.65 -14.63
CA TRP A 177 -22.60 43.37 -15.75
C TRP A 177 -21.09 43.65 -15.57
N PHE A 178 -20.60 43.67 -14.33
CA PHE A 178 -19.19 43.91 -13.99
C PHE A 178 -18.23 42.75 -14.28
N ALA A 179 -18.70 41.54 -14.62
CA ALA A 179 -17.84 40.39 -14.96
C ALA A 179 -17.23 40.47 -16.39
N ARG A 180 -17.25 41.64 -17.04
CA ARG A 180 -16.75 41.87 -18.41
C ARG A 180 -15.61 42.89 -18.53
N GLN A 181 -14.89 43.20 -17.44
CA GLN A 181 -13.77 44.18 -17.47
C GLN A 181 -12.38 43.67 -17.05
N HIS A 182 -12.18 42.42 -16.64
CA HIS A 182 -10.85 41.94 -16.20
C HIS A 182 -10.02 41.16 -17.24
N VAL A 183 -10.47 41.07 -18.50
CA VAL A 183 -9.68 40.41 -19.58
C VAL A 183 -8.74 41.37 -20.31
N LYS A 184 -8.90 42.70 -20.17
CA LYS A 184 -8.07 43.68 -20.89
C LYS A 184 -6.83 44.18 -20.12
N ILE A 185 -6.63 43.80 -18.87
CA ILE A 185 -5.47 44.23 -18.06
C ILE A 185 -4.32 43.22 -18.11
N TRP A 186 -4.60 41.93 -18.38
CA TRP A 186 -3.55 40.89 -18.41
C TRP A 186 -2.83 40.73 -19.77
N GLN A 187 -3.36 41.31 -20.86
CA GLN A 187 -2.72 41.21 -22.17
C GLN A 187 -1.62 42.28 -22.39
N THR A 188 -1.71 43.43 -21.72
CA THR A 188 -0.75 44.53 -21.87
C THR A 188 0.52 44.32 -21.04
N LEU A 189 0.46 43.61 -19.92
CA LEU A 189 1.65 43.31 -19.09
C LEU A 189 2.48 42.14 -19.63
N TYR A 190 1.90 41.25 -20.44
CA TYR A 190 2.63 40.15 -21.07
C TYR A 190 3.43 40.62 -22.31
N SER A 191 3.02 41.73 -22.94
CA SER A 191 3.68 42.23 -24.15
C SER A 191 4.90 43.12 -23.87
N THR A 192 4.96 43.83 -22.74
CA THR A 192 6.15 44.62 -22.36
C THR A 192 7.27 43.80 -21.74
N ALA A 193 6.99 42.61 -21.21
CA ALA A 193 8.01 41.75 -20.59
C ALA A 193 8.87 40.98 -21.62
N LEU A 194 8.36 40.75 -22.83
CA LEU A 194 9.07 39.98 -23.86
C LEU A 194 10.01 40.82 -24.76
N THR A 195 9.89 42.15 -24.77
CA THR A 195 10.80 43.03 -25.54
C THR A 195 12.06 43.43 -24.75
N SER A 196 12.12 43.19 -23.45
CA SER A 196 13.30 43.48 -22.61
C SER A 196 14.27 42.30 -22.46
N ILE A 197 13.90 41.11 -22.95
CA ILE A 197 14.73 39.89 -22.84
C ILE A 197 15.34 39.50 -24.19
N TYR A 198 14.85 40.03 -25.31
CA TYR A 198 15.34 39.74 -26.67
C TYR A 198 15.65 40.99 -27.51
N GLY A 199 15.91 42.13 -26.86
CA GLY A 199 16.39 43.37 -27.47
C GLY A 199 17.69 43.83 -26.85
#